data_AF-A0AAV7V6B2-F1
#
_entry.id   AF-A0AAV7V6B2-F1
#
_cell.length_a   1.000
_cell.length_b   1.000
_cell.length_c   1.000
_cell.angle_alpha   90.00
_cell.angle_beta   90.00
_cell.angle_gamma   90.00
#
_symmetry.space_group_name_H-M   'P 1'
#
loop_
_entity.id
_entity.type
_entity.pdbx_description
1 polymer ?
#
loop_
_entity_poly.entity_id
_entity_poly.type
_entity_poly.pdbx_seq_one_letter_code
_entity_poly.pdbx_strand_id
1 'polypeptide(L)'
;TSSRVLPVLCALLLLLVVALAALTGHCLSRDTPGPSRIESCPMDWLYSGNKCFFFSVMYRKEGDWDESQRFCSSHRGSLALFDTQEDLNFLMDI
;
A
#
# COMPACT_ATOMS: atom_id res chain seq x y z
N THR A 1 31.73 27.07 37.57
CA THR A 1 31.39 27.64 36.24
C THR A 1 31.12 26.56 35.18
N SER A 2 31.73 25.37 35.29
CA SER A 2 31.56 24.24 34.33
C SER A 2 30.15 23.61 34.27
N SER A 3 29.38 23.60 35.37
CA SER A 3 28.03 23.00 35.38
C SER A 3 27.00 23.78 34.54
N ARG A 4 27.20 25.10 34.34
CA ARG A 4 26.28 25.94 33.55
C ARG A 4 26.58 25.93 32.05
N VAL A 5 27.77 25.50 31.63
CA VAL A 5 28.12 25.39 30.21
C VAL A 5 27.61 24.10 29.59
N LEU A 6 27.46 23.02 30.37
CA LEU A 6 26.91 21.75 29.88
C LEU A 6 25.46 21.86 29.34
N PRO A 7 24.48 22.48 30.04
CA PRO A 7 23.14 22.63 29.49
C PRO A 7 23.09 23.57 28.29
N VAL A 8 23.96 24.59 28.26
CA VAL A 8 24.10 25.51 27.12
C VAL A 8 24.66 24.77 25.90
N LEU A 9 25.69 23.94 26.08
CA LEU A 9 26.25 23.09 25.03
C LEU A 9 25.22 22.08 24.51
N CYS A 10 24.47 21.41 25.39
CA CYS A 10 23.39 20.50 24.98
C CYS A 10 22.28 21.21 24.20
N ALA A 11 21.85 22.38 24.65
CA ALA A 11 20.82 23.16 23.94
C ALA A 11 21.29 23.58 22.54
N LEU A 12 22.55 24.04 22.40
CA LEU A 12 23.14 24.40 21.11
C LEU A 12 23.24 23.18 20.18
N LEU A 13 23.65 22.01 20.69
CA LEU A 13 23.71 20.77 19.91
C LEU A 13 22.33 20.31 19.44
N LEU A 14 21.31 20.36 20.30
CA LEU A 14 19.94 20.00 19.95
C LEU A 14 19.36 20.93 18.87
N LEU A 15 19.59 22.24 19.00
CA LEU A 15 19.15 23.21 17.98
C LEU A 15 19.82 22.98 16.63
N LEU A 16 21.11 22.63 16.62
CA LEU A 16 21.83 22.28 15.38
C LEU A 16 21.26 21.00 14.73
N VAL A 17 20.95 19.96 15.51
CA VAL A 17 20.33 18.73 14.99
C VAL A 17 18.95 19.01 14.40
N VAL A 18 18.11 19.81 15.07
CA VAL A 18 16.78 20.19 14.54
C VAL A 18 16.90 21.03 13.27
N ALA A 19 17.84 21.98 13.21
CA ALA A 19 18.08 22.78 12.01
C ALA A 19 18.59 21.91 10.85
N LEU A 20 19.51 20.99 11.10
CA LEU A 20 19.97 20.01 10.10
C LEU A 20 18.83 19.10 9.66
N ALA A 21 18.00 18.63 10.59
CA ALA A 21 16.82 17.81 10.32
C ALA A 21 15.71 18.57 9.60
N ALA A 22 15.64 19.90 9.70
CA ALA A 22 14.72 20.73 8.92
C ALA A 22 15.29 21.05 7.53
N LEU A 23 16.61 21.19 7.40
CA LEU A 23 17.30 21.35 6.12
C LEU A 23 17.28 20.05 5.29
N THR A 24 17.44 18.90 5.93
CA THR A 24 17.24 17.56 5.32
C THR A 24 15.77 17.15 5.34
N GLY A 25 14.99 17.72 6.25
CA GLY A 25 13.54 17.67 6.34
C GLY A 25 12.86 18.64 5.38
N HIS A 26 13.37 18.70 4.15
CA HIS A 26 12.41 18.56 3.08
C HIS A 26 11.64 17.28 3.41
N CYS A 27 10.38 17.43 3.84
CA CYS A 27 9.43 16.38 3.58
C CYS A 27 9.61 16.10 2.10
N LEU A 28 10.29 14.99 1.78
CA LEU A 28 10.04 14.33 0.52
C LEU A 28 8.59 13.90 0.68
N SER A 29 7.65 14.81 0.40
CA SER A 29 6.48 14.44 -0.37
C SER A 29 7.09 13.60 -1.47
N ARG A 30 6.91 12.30 -1.35
CA ARG A 30 7.48 11.32 -2.28
C ARG A 30 6.66 11.41 -3.56
N ASP A 31 6.68 12.58 -4.18
CA ASP A 31 6.45 12.75 -5.60
C ASP A 31 7.75 12.38 -6.31
N THR A 32 8.20 11.14 -6.09
CA THR A 32 9.03 10.50 -7.09
C THR A 32 8.11 10.25 -8.28
N PRO A 33 8.40 10.76 -9.49
CA PRO A 33 7.84 10.20 -10.69
C PRO A 33 8.46 8.80 -10.82
N GLY A 34 7.85 7.84 -10.15
CA GLY A 34 8.17 6.42 -10.30
C GLY A 34 7.88 6.01 -11.75
N PRO A 35 8.48 4.90 -12.21
CA PRO A 35 8.24 4.41 -13.56
C PRO A 35 6.74 4.33 -13.78
N SER A 36 6.28 4.95 -14.86
CA SER A 36 4.91 4.94 -15.31
C SER A 36 4.33 3.52 -15.21
N ARG A 37 3.25 3.38 -14.42
CA ARG A 37 2.47 2.16 -14.13
C ARG A 37 3.07 1.19 -13.11
N ILE A 38 3.02 1.56 -11.83
CA ILE A 38 2.49 0.61 -10.86
C ILE A 38 0.99 0.83 -10.90
N GLU A 39 0.25 -0.05 -11.59
CA GLU A 39 -1.20 -0.10 -11.42
C GLU A 39 -1.44 -0.61 -9.99
N SER A 40 -1.44 0.30 -9.03
CA SER A 40 -1.97 0.02 -7.70
C SER A 40 -3.38 -0.55 -7.89
N CYS A 41 -3.70 -1.65 -7.19
CA CYS A 41 -5.05 -2.20 -7.25
C CYS A 41 -6.08 -1.11 -6.94
N PRO A 42 -7.28 -1.16 -7.54
CA PRO A 42 -8.36 -0.26 -7.18
C PRO A 42 -8.61 -0.29 -5.66
N MET A 43 -9.17 0.80 -5.11
CA MET A 43 -9.50 0.82 -3.68
C MET A 43 -10.41 -0.36 -3.34
N ASP A 44 -10.16 -0.96 -2.17
CA ASP A 44 -10.87 -2.12 -1.64
C ASP A 44 -10.61 -3.46 -2.36
N TRP A 45 -9.56 -3.53 -3.19
CA TRP A 45 -9.07 -4.78 -3.79
C TRP A 45 -7.85 -5.32 -3.04
N LEU A 46 -7.72 -6.64 -3.02
CA LEU A 46 -6.62 -7.38 -2.42
C LEU A 46 -5.50 -7.57 -3.45
N TYR A 47 -4.25 -7.31 -3.05
CA TYR A 47 -3.08 -7.52 -3.90
C TYR A 47 -2.32 -8.77 -3.48
N SER A 48 -2.14 -9.72 -4.40
CA SER A 48 -1.31 -10.92 -4.20
C SER A 48 -0.76 -11.39 -5.55
N GLY A 49 0.48 -11.90 -5.58
CA GLY A 49 1.04 -12.50 -6.79
C GLY A 49 1.08 -11.59 -8.04
N ASN A 50 1.20 -10.27 -7.87
CA ASN A 50 1.09 -9.29 -8.96
C ASN A 50 -0.30 -9.26 -9.65
N LYS A 51 -1.33 -9.67 -8.92
CA LYS A 51 -2.75 -9.68 -9.32
C LYS A 51 -3.58 -8.91 -8.29
N CYS A 52 -4.73 -8.44 -8.72
CA CYS A 52 -5.71 -7.77 -7.88
C CYS A 52 -6.98 -8.60 -7.80
N PHE A 53 -7.47 -8.86 -6.59
CA PHE A 53 -8.65 -9.69 -6.32
C PHE A 53 -9.70 -8.90 -5.55
N PHE A 54 -10.97 -9.20 -5.76
CA PHE A 54 -12.07 -8.67 -4.96
C PHE A 54 -13.17 -9.72 -4.85
N PHE A 55 -13.92 -9.67 -3.76
CA PHE A 55 -15.06 -10.56 -3.55
C PHE A 55 -16.37 -9.81 -3.80
N SER A 56 -17.22 -10.38 -4.66
CA SER A 56 -18.58 -9.88 -4.81
C SER A 56 -19.44 -10.29 -3.63
N VAL A 57 -19.85 -9.33 -2.82
CA VAL A 57 -20.74 -9.58 -1.66
C VAL A 57 -22.19 -9.92 -2.08
N MET A 58 -22.58 -9.58 -3.32
CA MET A 58 -23.96 -9.70 -3.80
C MET A 58 -24.27 -11.06 -4.45
N TYR A 59 -23.27 -11.71 -5.03
CA TYR A 59 -23.43 -12.99 -5.73
C TYR A 59 -22.82 -14.12 -4.91
N ARG A 60 -23.43 -14.39 -3.76
CA ARG A 60 -23.13 -15.56 -2.91
C ARG A 60 -23.99 -16.78 -3.28
N LYS A 61 -24.75 -16.72 -4.38
CA LYS A 61 -25.51 -17.87 -4.88
C LYS A 61 -24.59 -18.73 -5.73
N GLU A 62 -24.31 -19.94 -5.25
CA GLU A 62 -23.74 -21.02 -6.02
C GLU A 62 -24.65 -21.27 -7.25
N GLY A 63 -24.11 -21.18 -8.47
CA GLY A 63 -24.76 -21.77 -9.64
C GLY A 63 -24.76 -20.99 -10.95
N ASP A 64 -24.41 -19.70 -10.99
CA ASP A 64 -24.34 -18.95 -12.27
C ASP A 64 -22.96 -18.34 -12.51
N TRP A 65 -22.07 -19.16 -13.09
CA TRP A 65 -20.73 -18.76 -13.50
C TRP A 65 -20.76 -17.63 -14.53
N ASP A 66 -21.74 -17.65 -15.45
CA ASP A 66 -21.85 -16.64 -16.50
C ASP A 66 -22.25 -15.28 -15.91
N GLU A 67 -23.20 -15.27 -14.97
CA GLU A 67 -23.57 -14.05 -14.25
C GLU A 67 -22.38 -13.49 -13.45
N SER A 68 -21.63 -14.36 -12.79
CA SER A 68 -20.44 -13.97 -12.04
C SER A 68 -19.37 -13.36 -12.96
N GLN A 69 -19.15 -13.93 -14.15
CA GLN A 69 -18.23 -13.38 -15.15
C GLN A 69 -18.70 -12.02 -15.67
N ARG A 70 -20.00 -11.86 -15.95
CA ARG A 70 -20.57 -10.56 -16.38
C ARG A 70 -20.38 -9.50 -15.31
N PHE A 71 -20.58 -9.86 -14.03
CA PHE A 71 -20.37 -8.96 -12.90
C PHE A 71 -18.90 -8.54 -12.75
N CYS A 72 -17.95 -9.48 -12.82
CA CYS A 72 -16.53 -9.14 -12.79
C CYS A 72 -16.14 -8.25 -13.98
N SER A 73 -16.67 -8.54 -15.17
CA SER A 73 -16.38 -7.77 -16.39
C SER A 73 -16.87 -6.32 -16.29
N SER A 74 -18.01 -6.05 -15.63
CA SER A 74 -18.49 -4.68 -15.40
C SER A 74 -17.59 -3.87 -14.46
N HIS A 75 -16.80 -4.55 -13.64
CA HIS A 75 -15.79 -3.97 -12.74
C HIS A 75 -14.37 -4.01 -13.33
N ARG A 76 -14.24 -4.19 -14.65
CA ARG A 76 -12.94 -4.33 -15.35
C ARG A 76 -12.07 -5.48 -14.84
N GLY A 77 -12.68 -6.49 -14.24
CA GLY A 77 -12.01 -7.73 -13.83
C GLY A 77 -12.51 -8.94 -14.63
N SER A 78 -11.96 -10.10 -14.31
CA SER A 78 -12.47 -11.41 -14.73
C SER A 78 -12.71 -12.28 -13.51
N LEU A 79 -13.41 -13.40 -13.68
CA LEU A 79 -13.39 -14.42 -12.65
C LEU A 79 -11.96 -14.83 -12.32
N ALA A 80 -11.70 -15.03 -11.02
CA ALA A 80 -10.39 -15.32 -10.53
C ALA A 80 -9.89 -16.65 -11.12
N LEU A 81 -8.76 -16.58 -11.80
CA LEU A 81 -8.02 -17.75 -12.26
C LEU A 81 -6.85 -17.98 -11.31
N PHE A 82 -6.80 -19.18 -10.77
CA PHE A 82 -5.74 -19.59 -9.87
C PHE A 82 -4.65 -20.28 -10.69
N ASP A 83 -3.59 -19.54 -11.00
CA ASP A 83 -2.46 -20.10 -11.77
C ASP A 83 -1.45 -20.78 -10.83
N THR A 84 -1.43 -20.36 -9.56
CA THR A 84 -0.49 -20.86 -8.56
C THR A 84 -1.21 -21.30 -7.29
N GLN A 85 -0.58 -22.21 -6.55
CA GLN A 85 -1.06 -22.60 -5.21
C GLN A 85 -1.02 -21.41 -4.23
N GLU A 86 -0.14 -20.44 -4.46
CA GLU A 86 -0.05 -19.21 -3.66
C GLU A 86 -1.31 -18.35 -3.81
N ASP A 87 -1.83 -18.20 -5.04
CA ASP A 87 -3.09 -17.49 -5.31
C ASP A 87 -4.28 -18.13 -4.56
N LEU A 88 -4.32 -19.48 -4.57
CA LEU A 88 -5.34 -20.26 -3.87
C LEU A 88 -5.23 -20.10 -2.35
N ASN A 89 -4.04 -20.30 -1.79
CA ASN A 89 -3.83 -20.23 -0.35
C ASN A 89 -4.15 -18.83 0.17
N PHE A 90 -3.70 -17.79 -0.53
CA PHE A 90 -4.00 -16.42 -0.17
C PHE A 90 -5.51 -16.18 -0.05
N LEU A 91 -6.31 -16.57 -1.05
CA LEU A 91 -7.76 -16.33 -1.05
C LEU A 91 -8.55 -17.23 -0.09
N MET A 92 -8.01 -18.38 0.30
CA MET A 92 -8.65 -19.30 1.25
C MET A 92 -8.36 -18.93 2.72
N ASP A 93 -7.32 -18.15 2.97
CA ASP A 93 -6.90 -17.72 4.31
C ASP A 93 -7.58 -16.41 4.79
N ILE A 94 -8.42 -15.77 3.94
CA ILE A 94 -9.12 -14.49 4.20
C ILE A 94 -10.59 -14.71 4.53
#